data_AF-A0A380JET2-F1
#
_entry.id   AF-A0A380JET2-F1
#
_cell.length_a   1.000
_cell.length_b   1.000
_cell.length_c   1.000
_cell.angle_alpha   90.00
_cell.angle_beta   90.00
_cell.angle_gamma   90.00
#
_symmetry.space_group_name_H-M   'P 1'
#
loop_
_entity.id
_entity.type
_entity.pdbx_description
1 polymer ?
#
loop_
_entity_poly.entity_id
_entity_poly.type
_entity_poly.pdbx_seq_one_letter_code
_entity_poly.pdbx_strand_id
1 'polypeptide(L)'
;MTYTKQQIANLMDSKIRFEIEVDDDYSINYEKKQLTFIELERISKQNLDIWKSIEHEEIPIDITNSWNDINSKINEIRGHFSKIEEFNLDEIKSFIYQQYLNNFTENMEKWEEEKENKLRELEETYKNKLQLEEPEKLWNLRAENYRKKAKFWTYFLVGASIMLALIFSMLVWFLYEFPLDISKKIPFLSQSFFVVAIISFFIYIIRILVKLSMSNNHLAIEYEQKAAMTRFFQALTYDGESINENERLIIINSLFNKVDTGLVKTDGVEMENMLAILAKNLK
;
A
#
# COMPACT_ATOMS: atom_id res chain seq x y z
N MET A 1 -0.44 -47.44 -48.73
CA MET A 1 0.08 -48.58 -47.93
C MET A 1 0.10 -48.12 -46.48
N THR A 2 -0.53 -48.82 -45.54
CA THR A 2 -0.51 -48.41 -44.12
C THR A 2 0.73 -48.98 -43.44
N TYR A 3 1.58 -48.13 -42.86
CA TYR A 3 2.75 -48.58 -42.12
C TYR A 3 2.34 -49.27 -40.82
N THR A 4 3.03 -50.36 -40.46
CA THR A 4 2.88 -51.01 -39.16
C THR A 4 3.44 -50.15 -38.03
N LYS A 5 2.97 -50.36 -36.80
CA LYS A 5 3.47 -49.67 -35.60
C LYS A 5 5.00 -49.72 -35.48
N GLN A 6 5.60 -50.86 -35.83
CA GLN A 6 7.06 -51.03 -35.79
C GLN A 6 7.76 -50.26 -36.90
N GLN A 7 7.20 -50.19 -38.11
CA GLN A 7 7.77 -49.41 -39.22
C GLN A 7 7.77 -47.92 -38.91
N ILE A 8 6.68 -47.40 -38.34
CA ILE A 8 6.57 -45.99 -37.94
C ILE A 8 7.59 -45.64 -36.86
N ALA A 9 7.73 -46.51 -35.85
CA ALA A 9 8.70 -46.32 -34.78
C ALA A 9 10.15 -46.32 -35.31
N ASN A 10 10.50 -47.30 -36.16
CA ASN A 10 11.82 -47.37 -36.78
C ASN A 10 12.13 -46.16 -37.68
N LEU A 11 11.13 -45.63 -38.40
CA LEU A 11 11.27 -44.43 -39.23
C LEU A 11 11.51 -43.18 -38.37
N MET A 12 10.73 -42.97 -37.30
CA MET A 12 10.96 -41.88 -36.36
C MET A 12 12.33 -42.01 -35.68
N ASP A 13 12.69 -43.20 -35.23
CA ASP A 13 13.98 -43.50 -34.60
C ASP A 13 15.17 -43.32 -35.56
N SER A 14 14.95 -43.24 -36.87
CA SER A 14 16.01 -42.92 -37.83
C SER A 14 16.25 -41.41 -38.00
N LYS A 15 15.28 -40.56 -37.62
CA LYS A 15 15.27 -39.13 -37.97
C LYS A 15 15.13 -38.17 -36.78
N ILE A 16 14.54 -38.62 -35.68
CA ILE A 16 14.17 -37.78 -34.54
C ILE A 16 14.71 -38.42 -33.25
N ARG A 17 15.19 -37.57 -32.36
CA ARG A 17 15.57 -37.92 -30.98
C ARG A 17 14.77 -37.02 -30.04
N PHE A 18 14.44 -37.56 -28.88
CA PHE A 18 13.67 -36.88 -27.85
C PHE A 18 14.53 -36.71 -26.61
N GLU A 19 14.20 -35.73 -25.80
CA GLU A 19 14.84 -35.49 -24.50
C GLU A 19 13.74 -35.15 -23.51
N ILE A 20 13.81 -35.72 -22.32
CA ILE A 20 12.91 -35.36 -21.22
C ILE A 20 13.64 -34.31 -20.40
N GLU A 21 13.08 -33.12 -20.34
CA GLU A 21 13.55 -32.08 -19.44
C GLU A 21 12.85 -32.25 -18.09
N VAL A 22 13.65 -32.25 -17.03
CA VAL A 22 13.19 -32.30 -15.65
C VAL A 22 13.71 -31.04 -15.00
N ASP A 23 12.84 -30.33 -14.29
CA ASP A 23 13.22 -29.16 -13.51
C ASP A 23 14.25 -29.56 -12.45
N ASP A 24 15.26 -28.70 -12.24
CA ASP A 24 16.37 -28.95 -11.34
C ASP A 24 15.89 -29.27 -9.91
N ASP A 25 14.77 -28.67 -9.49
CA ASP A 25 14.16 -28.87 -8.17
C ASP A 25 13.60 -30.29 -7.96
N TYR A 26 13.38 -31.05 -9.03
CA TYR A 26 12.82 -32.41 -8.98
C TYR A 26 13.79 -33.50 -9.47
N SER A 27 15.09 -33.19 -9.56
CA SER A 27 16.10 -34.12 -10.07
C SER A 27 17.00 -34.68 -8.96
N ILE A 28 17.25 -35.99 -8.98
CA ILE A 28 18.32 -36.61 -8.19
C ILE A 28 19.26 -37.31 -9.17
N ASN A 29 20.39 -36.68 -9.48
CA ASN A 29 21.39 -37.18 -10.43
C ASN A 29 20.80 -37.55 -11.80
N TYR A 30 19.84 -36.77 -12.30
CA TYR A 30 19.28 -36.99 -13.64
C TYR A 30 20.28 -36.54 -14.70
N GLU A 31 20.72 -37.48 -15.54
CA GLU A 31 21.51 -37.16 -16.73
C GLU A 31 20.59 -37.07 -17.95
N LYS A 32 20.59 -35.91 -18.60
CA LYS A 32 19.88 -35.67 -19.86
C LYS A 32 20.35 -36.67 -20.92
N LYS A 33 19.42 -37.46 -21.44
CA LYS A 33 19.69 -38.49 -22.45
C LYS A 33 18.82 -38.30 -23.68
N GLN A 34 19.44 -38.42 -24.86
CA GLN A 34 18.71 -38.54 -26.12
C GLN A 34 18.07 -39.92 -26.23
N LEU A 35 16.75 -39.92 -26.37
CA LEU A 35 15.90 -41.10 -26.45
C LEU A 35 15.40 -41.30 -27.88
N THR A 36 15.28 -42.56 -28.29
CA THR A 36 14.44 -42.90 -29.45
C THR A 36 12.96 -42.79 -29.09
N PHE A 37 12.06 -42.76 -30.08
CA PHE A 37 10.62 -42.73 -29.84
C PHE A 37 10.15 -43.97 -29.07
N ILE A 38 10.70 -45.15 -29.40
CA ILE A 38 10.41 -46.41 -28.68
C ILE A 38 10.87 -46.32 -27.22
N GLU A 39 12.06 -45.76 -26.98
CA GLU A 39 12.56 -45.58 -25.62
C GLU A 39 11.71 -44.60 -24.82
N LEU A 40 11.33 -43.48 -25.42
CA LEU A 40 10.45 -42.47 -24.81
C LEU A 40 9.10 -43.08 -24.42
N GLU A 41 8.47 -43.85 -25.32
CA GLU A 41 7.23 -44.55 -25.03
C GLU A 41 7.35 -45.53 -23.88
N ARG A 42 8.44 -46.31 -23.88
CA ARG A 42 8.70 -47.30 -22.84
C ARG A 42 8.86 -46.62 -21.49
N ILE A 43 9.69 -45.58 -21.41
CA ILE A 43 9.95 -44.81 -20.19
C ILE A 43 8.67 -44.15 -19.68
N SER A 44 7.93 -43.49 -20.58
CA SER A 44 6.70 -42.79 -20.22
C SER A 44 5.62 -43.72 -19.65
N LYS A 45 5.46 -44.92 -20.24
CA LYS A 45 4.54 -45.93 -19.70
C LYS A 45 5.02 -46.50 -18.37
N GLN A 46 6.30 -46.90 -18.31
CA GLN A 46 6.88 -47.44 -17.08
C GLN A 46 6.74 -46.47 -15.91
N ASN A 47 7.07 -45.20 -16.11
CA ASN A 47 6.97 -44.20 -15.06
C ASN A 47 5.52 -43.96 -14.64
N LEU A 48 4.59 -43.86 -15.60
CA LEU A 48 3.17 -43.71 -15.26
C LEU A 48 2.62 -44.90 -14.47
N ASP A 49 3.01 -46.13 -14.83
CA ASP A 49 2.61 -47.35 -14.11
C ASP A 49 3.20 -47.37 -12.70
N ILE A 50 4.46 -46.93 -12.52
CA ILE A 50 5.09 -46.77 -11.21
C ILE A 50 4.29 -45.77 -10.37
N TRP A 51 4.02 -44.57 -10.88
CA TRP A 51 3.29 -43.54 -10.15
C TRP A 51 1.86 -43.98 -9.78
N LYS A 52 1.20 -44.75 -10.63
CA LYS A 52 -0.11 -45.36 -10.33
C LYS A 52 -0.07 -46.48 -9.29
N SER A 53 1.09 -47.10 -9.09
CA SER A 53 1.27 -48.21 -8.13
C SER A 53 1.58 -47.75 -6.71
N ILE A 54 1.93 -46.48 -6.52
CA ILE A 54 2.16 -45.86 -5.20
C ILE A 54 0.80 -45.59 -4.53
N GLU A 55 0.69 -45.77 -3.21
CA GLU A 55 -0.57 -45.59 -2.49
C GLU A 55 -1.08 -44.14 -2.53
N HIS A 56 -2.40 -43.98 -2.66
CA HIS A 56 -3.08 -42.73 -3.03
C HIS A 56 -2.89 -41.53 -2.08
N GLU A 57 -2.43 -41.73 -0.84
CA GLU A 57 -2.28 -40.64 0.14
C GLU A 57 -0.99 -39.80 -0.04
N GLU A 58 -0.01 -40.29 -0.81
CA GLU A 58 1.30 -39.64 -0.97
C GLU A 58 1.62 -39.15 -2.39
N ILE A 59 0.72 -39.34 -3.36
CA ILE A 59 0.99 -38.98 -4.76
C ILE A 59 0.87 -37.46 -4.96
N PRO A 60 1.94 -36.75 -5.38
CA PRO A 60 1.79 -35.39 -5.87
C PRO A 60 0.95 -35.42 -7.15
N ILE A 61 -0.25 -34.85 -7.07
CA ILE A 61 -1.22 -34.78 -8.18
C ILE A 61 -0.56 -34.22 -9.44
N ASP A 62 0.33 -33.25 -9.28
CA ASP A 62 1.04 -32.57 -10.37
C ASP A 62 1.94 -33.51 -11.17
N ILE A 63 2.70 -34.41 -10.51
CA ILE A 63 3.63 -35.32 -11.20
C ILE A 63 2.87 -36.37 -12.02
N THR A 64 1.78 -36.91 -11.47
CA THR A 64 0.94 -37.88 -12.20
C THR A 64 0.26 -37.22 -13.39
N ASN A 65 -0.17 -35.96 -13.26
CA ASN A 65 -0.72 -35.19 -14.37
C ASN A 65 0.32 -34.97 -15.47
N SER A 66 1.57 -34.62 -15.14
CA SER A 66 2.65 -34.48 -16.13
C SER A 66 2.91 -35.78 -16.91
N TRP A 67 2.99 -36.93 -16.24
CA TRP A 67 3.18 -38.21 -16.94
C TRP A 67 1.96 -38.65 -17.75
N ASN A 68 0.75 -38.32 -17.33
CA ASN A 68 -0.45 -38.53 -18.13
C ASN A 68 -0.44 -37.66 -19.40
N ASP A 69 -0.07 -36.39 -19.29
CA ASP A 69 0.05 -35.48 -20.43
C ASP A 69 1.10 -35.96 -21.44
N ILE A 70 2.30 -36.33 -20.97
CA ILE A 70 3.36 -36.90 -21.83
C ILE A 70 2.85 -38.15 -22.55
N ASN A 71 2.20 -39.09 -21.85
CA ASN A 71 1.65 -40.29 -22.48
C ASN A 71 0.54 -39.95 -23.49
N SER A 72 -0.32 -38.98 -23.20
CA SER A 72 -1.36 -38.54 -24.13
C SER A 72 -0.75 -38.02 -25.43
N LYS A 73 0.22 -37.11 -25.34
CA LYS A 73 0.93 -36.53 -26.49
C LYS A 73 1.65 -37.58 -27.32
N ILE A 74 2.32 -38.53 -26.67
CA ILE A 74 2.98 -39.64 -27.37
C ILE A 74 1.96 -40.51 -28.13
N ASN A 75 0.80 -40.78 -27.53
CA ASN A 75 -0.27 -41.54 -28.17
C ASN A 75 -0.90 -40.77 -29.35
N GLU A 76 -1.07 -39.46 -29.23
CA GLU A 76 -1.54 -38.59 -30.32
C GLU A 76 -0.57 -38.59 -31.51
N ILE A 77 0.72 -38.39 -31.24
CA ILE A 77 1.81 -38.48 -32.21
C ILE A 77 1.76 -39.83 -32.94
N ARG A 78 1.67 -40.93 -32.18
CA ARG A 78 1.57 -42.28 -32.75
C ARG A 78 0.31 -42.47 -33.57
N GLY A 79 -0.82 -41.98 -33.08
CA GLY A 79 -2.11 -42.06 -33.75
C GLY A 79 -2.08 -41.34 -35.10
N HIS A 80 -1.49 -40.14 -35.15
CA HIS A 80 -1.31 -39.38 -36.38
C HIS A 80 -0.44 -40.14 -37.38
N PHE A 81 0.75 -40.58 -36.98
CA PHE A 81 1.69 -41.27 -37.89
C PHE A 81 1.24 -42.65 -38.34
N SER A 82 0.32 -43.30 -37.62
CA SER A 82 -0.32 -44.54 -38.08
C SER A 82 -1.23 -44.40 -39.29
N LYS A 83 -1.66 -43.17 -39.59
CA LYS A 83 -2.61 -42.87 -40.67
C LYS A 83 -1.94 -42.30 -41.92
N ILE A 84 -0.66 -41.97 -41.86
CA ILE A 84 0.06 -41.34 -42.98
C ILE A 84 0.47 -42.42 -43.99
N GLU A 85 0.25 -42.15 -45.28
CA GLU A 85 0.56 -43.06 -46.38
C GLU A 85 2.04 -43.00 -46.83
N GLU A 86 2.69 -41.84 -46.67
CA GLU A 86 4.10 -41.62 -46.99
C GLU A 86 4.81 -40.85 -45.87
N PHE A 87 5.92 -41.41 -45.35
CA PHE A 87 6.63 -40.77 -44.25
C PHE A 87 7.41 -39.54 -44.74
N ASN A 88 6.89 -38.34 -44.46
CA ASN A 88 7.54 -37.07 -44.77
C ASN A 88 7.93 -36.32 -43.49
N LEU A 89 9.23 -36.04 -43.32
CA LEU A 89 9.75 -35.31 -42.17
C LEU A 89 9.18 -33.89 -42.02
N ASP A 90 8.86 -33.23 -43.12
CA ASP A 90 8.30 -31.88 -43.08
C ASP A 90 6.87 -31.90 -42.55
N GLU A 91 6.12 -32.96 -42.83
CA GLU A 91 4.78 -33.18 -42.28
C GLU A 91 4.84 -33.46 -40.78
N ILE A 92 5.84 -34.24 -40.33
CA ILE A 92 6.08 -34.49 -38.89
C ILE A 92 6.40 -33.20 -38.16
N LYS A 93 7.35 -32.43 -38.68
CA LYS A 93 7.74 -31.14 -38.11
C LYS A 93 6.53 -30.22 -38.08
N SER A 94 5.79 -30.08 -39.18
CA SER A 94 4.60 -29.25 -39.27
C SER A 94 3.54 -29.64 -38.23
N PHE A 95 3.24 -30.92 -38.09
CA PHE A 95 2.27 -31.41 -37.10
C PHE A 95 2.71 -31.09 -35.66
N ILE A 96 3.96 -31.41 -35.29
CA ILE A 96 4.50 -31.12 -33.95
C ILE A 96 4.53 -29.60 -33.68
N TYR A 97 4.91 -28.82 -34.70
CA TYR A 97 5.00 -27.36 -34.61
C TYR A 97 3.63 -26.72 -34.41
N GLN A 98 2.65 -27.10 -35.24
CA GLN A 98 1.28 -26.60 -35.15
C GLN A 98 0.62 -26.98 -33.83
N GLN A 99 0.81 -28.21 -33.37
CA GLN A 99 0.03 -28.73 -32.25
C GLN A 99 0.60 -28.40 -30.88
N TYR A 100 1.93 -28.31 -30.76
CA TYR A 100 2.57 -28.13 -29.45
C TYR A 100 3.36 -26.83 -29.33
N LEU A 101 3.88 -26.25 -30.42
CA LEU A 101 4.64 -24.99 -30.36
C LEU A 101 3.75 -23.75 -30.50
N ASN A 102 2.70 -23.75 -31.33
CA ASN A 102 1.79 -22.59 -31.41
C ASN A 102 1.09 -22.32 -30.07
N ASN A 103 0.61 -23.36 -29.42
CA ASN A 103 -0.04 -23.24 -28.11
C ASN A 103 0.95 -22.76 -27.03
N PHE A 104 2.22 -23.17 -27.12
CA PHE A 104 3.28 -22.65 -26.25
C PHE A 104 3.54 -21.16 -26.49
N THR A 105 3.65 -20.73 -27.74
CA THR A 105 3.83 -19.31 -28.10
C THR A 105 2.66 -18.46 -27.62
N GLU A 106 1.42 -18.89 -27.86
CA GLU A 106 0.22 -18.19 -27.38
C GLU A 106 0.17 -18.10 -25.84
N ASN A 107 0.59 -19.15 -25.13
CA ASN A 107 0.65 -19.13 -23.67
C ASN A 107 1.78 -18.25 -23.15
N MET A 108 2.92 -18.19 -23.84
CA MET A 108 4.03 -17.28 -23.52
C MET A 108 3.65 -15.82 -23.72
N GLU A 109 2.99 -15.49 -24.84
CA GLU A 109 2.50 -14.13 -25.11
C GLU A 109 1.47 -13.71 -24.05
N LYS A 110 0.52 -14.58 -23.70
CA LYS A 110 -0.44 -14.32 -22.60
C LYS A 110 0.24 -14.14 -21.25
N TRP A 111 1.24 -14.96 -20.95
CA TRP A 111 1.98 -14.85 -19.70
C TRP A 111 2.79 -13.55 -19.63
N GLU A 112 3.43 -13.15 -20.72
CA GLU A 112 4.16 -11.88 -20.82
C GLU A 112 3.20 -10.69 -20.63
N GLU A 113 2.05 -10.69 -21.31
CA GLU A 113 1.02 -9.65 -21.15
C GLU A 113 0.50 -9.58 -19.71
N GLU A 114 0.22 -10.74 -19.09
CA GLU A 114 -0.25 -10.79 -17.70
C GLU A 114 0.80 -10.23 -16.73
N LYS A 115 2.08 -10.54 -16.95
CA LYS A 115 3.19 -10.04 -16.13
C LYS A 115 3.38 -8.54 -16.29
N GLU A 116 3.38 -8.03 -17.51
CA GLU A 116 3.47 -6.58 -17.76
C GLU A 116 2.33 -5.82 -17.11
N ASN A 117 1.10 -6.33 -17.22
CA ASN A 117 -0.08 -5.72 -16.60
C ASN A 117 0.03 -5.65 -15.08
N LYS A 118 0.43 -6.75 -14.42
CA LYS A 118 0.66 -6.77 -12.96
C LYS A 118 1.78 -5.83 -12.52
N LEU A 119 2.84 -5.73 -13.31
CA LEU A 119 3.98 -4.85 -13.02
C LEU A 119 3.58 -3.38 -13.10
N ARG A 120 2.77 -3.04 -14.12
CA ARG A 120 2.21 -1.69 -14.31
C ARG A 120 1.25 -1.32 -13.17
N GLU A 121 0.34 -2.23 -12.80
CA GLU A 121 -0.57 -2.05 -11.66
C GLU A 121 0.18 -1.85 -10.34
N LEU A 122 1.24 -2.62 -10.11
CA LEU A 122 2.10 -2.47 -8.93
C LEU A 122 2.84 -1.12 -8.92
N GLU A 123 3.38 -0.69 -10.07
CA GLU A 123 4.07 0.59 -10.21
C GLU A 123 3.11 1.77 -9.96
N GLU A 124 1.91 1.73 -10.54
CA GLU A 124 0.86 2.73 -10.32
C GLU A 124 0.43 2.77 -8.85
N THR A 125 0.20 1.60 -8.23
CA THR A 125 -0.13 1.51 -6.80
C THR A 125 0.98 2.09 -5.93
N TYR A 126 2.24 1.78 -6.23
CA TYR A 126 3.39 2.29 -5.48
C TYR A 126 3.55 3.81 -5.65
N LYS A 127 3.40 4.35 -6.87
CA LYS A 127 3.42 5.80 -7.13
C LYS A 127 2.29 6.51 -6.38
N ASN A 128 1.07 5.98 -6.41
CA ASN A 128 -0.07 6.54 -5.69
C ASN A 128 0.15 6.52 -4.17
N LYS A 129 0.69 5.43 -3.64
CA LYS A 129 1.07 5.32 -2.23
C LYS A 129 2.11 6.37 -1.86
N LEU A 130 3.18 6.51 -2.65
CA LEU A 130 4.26 7.46 -2.38
C LEU A 130 3.77 8.92 -2.38
N GLN A 131 2.90 9.28 -3.32
CA GLN A 131 2.31 10.63 -3.41
C GLN A 131 1.45 10.99 -2.19
N LEU A 132 0.81 10.02 -1.55
CA LEU A 132 -0.13 10.26 -0.45
C LEU A 132 0.45 9.96 0.94
N GLU A 133 1.50 9.15 1.03
CA GLU A 133 2.18 8.82 2.29
C GLU A 133 3.04 9.98 2.81
N GLU A 134 3.66 10.76 1.91
CA GLU A 134 4.44 11.95 2.29
C GLU A 134 3.59 13.03 3.00
N PRO A 135 2.39 13.41 2.52
CA PRO A 135 1.48 14.29 3.25
C PRO A 135 1.07 13.77 4.63
N GLU A 136 0.73 12.48 4.75
CA GLU A 136 0.35 11.87 6.05
C GLU A 136 1.50 11.99 7.06
N LYS A 137 2.72 11.64 6.65
CA LYS A 137 3.92 11.78 7.49
C LYS A 137 4.16 13.22 7.92
N LEU A 138 4.01 14.17 6.99
CA LEU A 138 4.18 15.59 7.29
C LEU A 138 3.15 16.08 8.33
N TRP A 139 1.88 15.70 8.18
CA TRP A 139 0.83 16.08 9.13
C TRP A 139 1.06 15.47 10.52
N ASN A 140 1.42 14.18 10.57
CA ASN A 140 1.76 13.51 11.83
C ASN A 140 2.97 14.16 12.53
N LEU A 141 4.03 14.51 11.79
CA LEU A 141 5.19 15.20 12.34
C LEU A 141 4.81 16.58 12.91
N ARG A 142 3.97 17.33 12.19
CA ARG A 142 3.45 18.63 12.67
C ARG A 142 2.59 18.46 13.91
N ALA A 143 1.66 17.51 13.91
CA ALA A 143 0.82 17.19 15.07
C ALA A 143 1.68 16.88 16.30
N GLU A 144 2.71 16.05 16.16
CA GLU A 144 3.63 15.71 17.24
C GLU A 144 4.38 16.93 17.79
N ASN A 145 4.89 17.79 16.90
CA ASN A 145 5.58 19.02 17.29
C ASN A 145 4.66 19.97 18.06
N TYR A 146 3.42 20.17 17.60
CA TYR A 146 2.44 20.99 18.32
C TYR A 146 1.98 20.35 19.61
N ARG A 147 1.89 19.02 19.70
CA ARG A 147 1.59 18.29 20.94
C ARG A 147 2.69 18.47 21.99
N LYS A 148 3.97 18.44 21.58
CA LYS A 148 5.11 18.76 22.46
C LYS A 148 5.02 20.21 22.97
N LYS A 149 4.74 21.17 22.07
CA LYS A 149 4.51 22.58 22.45
C LYS A 149 3.31 22.73 23.38
N ALA A 150 2.19 22.05 23.13
CA ALA A 150 1.00 22.10 23.95
C ALA A 150 1.26 21.58 25.38
N LYS A 151 1.99 20.47 25.52
CA LYS A 151 2.47 19.97 26.82
C LYS A 151 3.35 21.00 27.54
N PHE A 152 4.33 21.58 26.83
CA PHE A 152 5.19 22.62 27.38
C PHE A 152 4.38 23.83 27.88
N TRP A 153 3.45 24.34 27.07
CA TRP A 153 2.58 25.45 27.45
C TRP A 153 1.61 25.11 28.60
N THR A 154 1.20 23.85 28.72
CA THR A 154 0.39 23.37 29.86
C THR A 154 1.20 23.39 31.15
N TYR A 155 2.43 22.88 31.13
CA TYR A 155 3.32 22.97 32.29
C TYR A 155 3.67 24.43 32.63
N PHE A 156 3.92 25.25 31.61
CA PHE A 156 4.13 26.69 31.79
C PHE A 156 2.91 27.36 32.43
N LEU A 157 1.70 27.03 32.00
CA LEU A 157 0.46 27.55 32.56
C LEU A 157 0.31 27.18 34.05
N VAL A 158 0.54 25.91 34.40
CA VAL A 158 0.51 25.45 35.80
C VAL A 158 1.55 26.20 36.64
N GLY A 159 2.79 26.30 36.15
CA GLY A 159 3.86 27.02 36.84
C GLY A 159 3.58 28.52 36.99
N ALA A 160 3.08 29.16 35.93
CA ALA A 160 2.70 30.56 35.93
C ALA A 160 1.54 30.82 36.92
N SER A 161 0.53 29.95 36.98
CA SER A 161 -0.56 30.07 37.95
C SER A 161 -0.06 29.98 39.40
N ILE A 162 0.88 29.08 39.70
CA ILE A 162 1.49 28.97 41.03
C ILE A 162 2.30 30.23 41.36
N MET A 163 3.12 30.70 40.42
CA MET A 163 3.95 31.90 40.59
C MET A 163 3.10 33.17 40.77
N LEU A 164 2.01 33.30 40.02
CA LEU A 164 1.04 34.38 40.18
C LEU A 164 0.37 34.34 41.56
N ALA A 165 0.03 33.15 42.08
CA ALA A 165 -0.53 33.01 43.42
C ALA A 165 0.47 33.45 44.50
N LEU A 166 1.76 33.08 44.38
CA LEU A 166 2.82 33.52 45.29
C LEU A 166 3.01 35.04 45.25
N ILE A 167 3.05 35.63 44.05
CA ILE A 167 3.14 37.09 43.87
C ILE A 167 1.92 37.75 44.52
N PHE A 168 0.71 37.23 44.29
CA PHE A 168 -0.51 37.78 44.89
C PHE A 168 -0.45 37.74 46.42
N SER A 169 -0.04 36.62 47.02
CA SER A 169 0.14 36.52 48.47
C SER A 169 1.17 37.53 49.00
N MET A 170 2.30 37.69 48.31
CA MET A 170 3.31 38.68 48.67
C MET A 170 2.79 40.13 48.55
N LEU A 171 2.02 40.42 47.51
CA LEU A 171 1.40 41.73 47.27
C LEU A 171 0.37 42.06 48.35
N VAL A 172 -0.45 41.08 48.76
CA VAL A 172 -1.43 41.24 49.84
C VAL A 172 -0.74 41.51 51.18
N TRP A 173 0.33 40.75 51.50
CA TRP A 173 1.13 41.00 52.71
C TRP A 173 1.77 42.38 52.70
N PHE A 174 2.39 42.78 51.58
CA PHE A 174 2.95 44.12 51.40
C PHE A 174 1.90 45.22 51.57
N LEU A 175 0.70 45.06 50.98
CA LEU A 175 -0.40 46.02 51.12
C LEU A 175 -0.96 46.12 52.54
N TYR A 176 -0.81 45.07 53.36
CA TYR A 176 -1.23 45.07 54.76
C TYR A 176 -0.21 45.75 55.68
N GLU A 177 1.08 45.50 55.44
CA GLU A 177 2.20 46.04 56.24
C GLU A 177 2.57 47.49 55.85
N PHE A 178 2.17 47.95 54.66
CA PHE A 178 2.49 49.30 54.19
C PHE A 178 1.81 50.38 55.07
N PRO A 179 2.56 51.34 55.63
CA PRO A 179 1.98 52.41 56.45
C PRO A 179 1.13 53.35 55.57
N LEU A 180 -0.17 53.38 55.86
CA LEU A 180 -1.23 54.13 55.16
C LEU A 180 -1.13 55.67 55.34
N ASP A 181 -0.02 56.31 54.96
CA ASP A 181 0.04 57.78 54.85
C ASP A 181 -0.38 58.29 53.44
N ILE A 182 -0.61 57.38 52.50
CA ILE A 182 -1.03 57.70 51.12
C ILE A 182 -2.57 57.81 51.01
N SER A 183 -3.36 57.07 51.82
CA SER A 183 -4.83 57.21 51.79
C SER A 183 -5.30 58.58 52.28
N LYS A 184 -4.50 59.27 53.10
CA LYS A 184 -4.72 60.69 53.46
C LYS A 184 -4.50 61.66 52.30
N LYS A 185 -3.72 61.29 51.27
CA LYS A 185 -3.42 62.14 50.09
C LYS A 185 -4.38 61.94 48.93
N ILE A 186 -5.07 60.80 48.84
CA ILE A 186 -5.98 60.45 47.73
C ILE A 186 -7.26 59.82 48.32
N PRO A 187 -8.23 60.64 48.80
CA PRO A 187 -9.38 60.16 49.57
C PRO A 187 -10.38 59.31 48.77
N PHE A 188 -10.23 59.20 47.45
CA PHE A 188 -11.16 58.50 46.57
C PHE A 188 -10.74 57.06 46.20
N LEU A 189 -9.52 56.61 46.53
CA LEU A 189 -9.10 55.21 46.34
C LEU A 189 -9.04 54.47 47.67
N SER A 190 -9.92 53.48 47.85
CA SER A 190 -9.87 52.57 49.00
C SER A 190 -8.82 51.47 48.82
N GLN A 191 -8.28 50.94 49.91
CA GLN A 191 -7.38 49.78 49.87
C GLN A 191 -8.01 48.57 49.15
N SER A 192 -9.32 48.38 49.31
CA SER A 192 -10.09 47.31 48.63
C SER A 192 -10.13 47.48 47.11
N PHE A 193 -10.09 48.71 46.60
CA PHE A 193 -10.06 48.95 45.15
C PHE A 193 -8.81 48.34 44.51
N PHE A 194 -7.64 48.53 45.13
CA PHE A 194 -6.38 47.97 44.63
C PHE A 194 -6.40 46.43 44.62
N VAL A 195 -6.95 45.80 45.66
CA VAL A 195 -7.07 44.34 45.73
C VAL A 195 -7.95 43.81 44.59
N VAL A 196 -9.12 44.43 44.35
CA VAL A 196 -10.03 44.02 43.27
C VAL A 196 -9.41 44.24 41.89
N ALA A 197 -8.71 45.35 41.68
CA ALA A 197 -8.02 45.64 40.43
C ALA A 197 -6.91 44.61 40.12
N ILE A 198 -6.12 44.25 41.14
CA ILE A 198 -5.05 43.24 41.03
C ILE A 198 -5.63 41.86 40.72
N ILE A 199 -6.69 41.44 41.42
CA ILE A 199 -7.36 40.15 41.15
C ILE A 199 -7.87 40.11 39.71
N SER A 200 -8.52 41.20 39.26
CA SER A 200 -9.06 41.30 37.90
C SER A 200 -7.96 41.21 36.84
N PHE A 201 -6.80 41.84 37.09
CA PHE A 201 -5.63 41.76 36.23
C PHE A 201 -5.05 40.34 36.16
N PHE A 202 -4.94 39.63 37.28
CA PHE A 202 -4.46 38.24 37.29
C PHE A 202 -5.41 37.29 36.57
N ILE A 203 -6.73 37.43 36.75
CA ILE A 203 -7.72 36.66 35.99
C ILE A 203 -7.55 36.90 34.48
N TYR A 204 -7.31 38.14 34.06
CA TYR A 204 -7.07 38.48 32.66
C TYR A 204 -5.81 37.81 32.10
N ILE A 205 -4.70 37.81 32.85
CA ILE A 205 -3.47 37.12 32.45
C ILE A 205 -3.73 35.61 32.29
N ILE A 206 -4.37 34.98 33.28
CA ILE A 206 -4.70 33.54 33.21
C ILE A 206 -5.55 33.26 31.97
N ARG A 207 -6.54 34.10 31.67
CA ARG A 207 -7.40 33.96 30.48
C ARG A 207 -6.59 33.97 29.18
N ILE A 208 -5.58 34.84 29.07
CA ILE A 208 -4.69 34.87 27.89
C ILE A 208 -3.86 33.59 27.82
N LEU A 209 -3.27 33.16 28.94
CA LEU A 209 -2.46 31.94 28.99
C LEU A 209 -3.26 30.69 28.59
N VAL A 210 -4.51 30.58 29.06
CA VAL A 210 -5.44 29.50 28.66
C VAL A 210 -5.70 29.53 27.16
N LYS A 211 -5.99 30.70 26.58
CA LYS A 211 -6.20 30.82 25.12
C LYS A 211 -4.97 30.40 24.33
N LEU A 212 -3.77 30.78 24.78
CA LEU A 212 -2.51 30.41 24.11
C LEU A 212 -2.24 28.90 24.19
N SER A 213 -2.49 28.29 25.35
CA SER A 213 -2.36 26.83 25.52
C SER A 213 -3.37 26.07 24.66
N MET A 214 -4.64 26.48 24.68
CA MET A 214 -5.68 25.87 23.85
C MET A 214 -5.39 25.98 22.36
N SER A 215 -4.83 27.11 21.90
CA SER A 215 -4.45 27.29 20.49
C SER A 215 -3.45 26.24 20.01
N ASN A 216 -2.42 25.94 20.80
CA ASN A 216 -1.42 24.93 20.43
C ASN A 216 -1.99 23.51 20.45
N ASN A 217 -2.89 23.21 21.40
CA ASN A 217 -3.55 21.92 21.47
C ASN A 217 -4.54 21.71 20.33
N HIS A 218 -5.31 22.74 19.96
CA HIS A 218 -6.23 22.71 18.82
C HIS A 218 -5.47 22.44 17.52
N LEU A 219 -4.36 23.15 17.28
CA LEU A 219 -3.49 22.89 16.12
C LEU A 219 -2.99 21.45 16.06
N ALA A 220 -2.63 20.85 17.20
CA ALA A 220 -2.19 19.45 17.23
C ALA A 220 -3.31 18.49 16.81
N ILE A 221 -4.53 18.67 17.34
CA ILE A 221 -5.70 17.85 17.01
C ILE A 221 -6.08 18.01 15.54
N GLU A 222 -6.06 19.23 15.02
CA GLU A 222 -6.40 19.51 13.62
C GLU A 222 -5.41 18.84 12.64
N TYR A 223 -4.11 18.87 12.93
CA TYR A 223 -3.13 18.16 12.11
C TYR A 223 -3.27 16.63 12.21
N GLU A 224 -3.65 16.10 13.36
CA GLU A 224 -3.94 14.67 13.53
C GLU A 224 -5.19 14.26 12.71
N GLN A 225 -6.24 15.08 12.71
CA GLN A 225 -7.42 14.88 11.87
C GLN A 225 -7.08 14.91 10.37
N LYS A 226 -6.24 15.85 9.94
CA LYS A 226 -5.74 15.90 8.54
C LYS A 226 -4.93 14.67 8.16
N ALA A 227 -4.11 14.13 9.07
CA ALA A 227 -3.39 12.88 8.83
C ALA A 227 -4.37 11.70 8.69
N ALA A 228 -5.35 11.58 9.60
CA ALA A 228 -6.36 10.54 9.56
C ALA A 228 -7.19 10.59 8.27
N MET A 229 -7.59 11.79 7.83
CA MET A 229 -8.31 11.99 6.58
C MET A 229 -7.47 11.66 5.34
N THR A 230 -6.17 11.99 5.36
CA THR A 230 -5.24 11.59 4.30
C THR A 230 -5.17 10.07 4.18
N ARG A 231 -5.07 9.38 5.31
CA ARG A 231 -5.04 7.91 5.37
C ARG A 231 -6.37 7.28 4.94
N PHE A 232 -7.49 7.89 5.31
CA PHE A 232 -8.82 7.45 4.85
C PHE A 232 -8.94 7.61 3.33
N PHE A 233 -8.48 8.72 2.76
CA PHE A 233 -8.45 8.92 1.31
C PHE A 233 -7.56 7.88 0.61
N GLN A 234 -6.38 7.59 1.16
CA GLN A 234 -5.51 6.52 0.65
C GLN A 234 -6.25 5.18 0.61
N ALA A 235 -6.96 4.81 1.69
CA ALA A 235 -7.71 3.56 1.76
C ALA A 235 -8.83 3.49 0.71
N LEU A 236 -9.60 4.57 0.55
CA LEU A 236 -10.64 4.64 -0.49
C LEU A 236 -10.06 4.49 -1.90
N THR A 237 -8.95 5.15 -2.20
CA THR A 237 -8.29 5.01 -3.52
C THR A 237 -7.67 3.64 -3.73
N TYR A 238 -7.30 2.95 -2.66
CA TYR A 238 -6.71 1.60 -2.72
C TYR A 238 -7.76 0.51 -2.96
N ASP A 239 -8.97 0.65 -2.38
CA ASP A 239 -10.07 -0.30 -2.56
C ASP A 239 -10.75 -0.21 -3.95
N GLY A 240 -10.21 0.61 -4.86
CA GLY A 240 -10.69 0.75 -6.23
C GLY A 240 -12.03 1.49 -6.35
N GLU A 241 -12.52 2.08 -5.27
CA GLU A 241 -13.71 2.94 -5.30
C GLU A 241 -13.40 4.21 -6.09
N SER A 242 -14.15 4.44 -7.17
CA SER A 242 -14.04 5.65 -7.97
C SER A 242 -14.62 6.84 -7.21
N ILE A 243 -13.78 7.51 -6.44
CA ILE A 243 -14.12 8.76 -5.77
C ILE A 243 -14.52 9.78 -6.84
N ASN A 244 -15.77 10.25 -6.77
CA ASN A 244 -16.29 11.26 -7.70
C ASN A 244 -15.43 12.54 -7.59
N GLU A 245 -15.27 13.27 -8.69
CA GLU A 245 -14.50 14.51 -8.73
C GLU A 245 -14.96 15.53 -7.66
N ASN A 246 -16.27 15.57 -7.39
CA ASN A 246 -16.84 16.38 -6.31
C ASN A 246 -16.40 15.93 -4.90
N GLU A 247 -16.33 14.63 -4.65
CA GLU A 247 -15.90 14.07 -3.36
C GLU A 247 -14.40 14.31 -3.16
N ARG A 248 -13.61 14.15 -4.23
CA ARG A 248 -12.17 14.48 -4.23
C ARG A 248 -11.94 15.96 -3.90
N LEU A 249 -12.73 16.87 -4.47
CA LEU A 249 -12.65 18.30 -4.17
C LEU A 249 -13.01 18.60 -2.71
N ILE A 250 -14.02 17.94 -2.14
CA ILE A 250 -14.38 18.09 -0.72
C ILE A 250 -13.22 17.63 0.18
N ILE A 251 -12.59 16.49 -0.15
CA ILE A 251 -11.48 15.94 0.61
C ILE A 251 -10.25 16.85 0.53
N ILE A 252 -9.89 17.30 -0.67
CA ILE A 252 -8.80 18.26 -0.89
C ILE A 252 -9.08 19.56 -0.13
N ASN A 253 -10.30 20.09 -0.20
CA ASN A 253 -10.66 21.30 0.55
C ASN A 253 -10.42 21.10 2.05
N SER A 254 -10.94 20.01 2.63
CA SER A 254 -10.79 19.74 4.06
C SER A 254 -9.32 19.54 4.48
N LEU A 255 -8.51 18.87 3.66
CA LEU A 255 -7.07 18.64 3.94
C LEU A 255 -6.24 19.92 3.86
N PHE A 256 -6.50 20.79 2.88
CA PHE A 256 -5.66 21.96 2.62
C PHE A 256 -6.18 23.25 3.24
N ASN A 257 -7.42 23.29 3.76
CA ASN A 257 -7.96 24.52 4.34
C ASN A 257 -7.07 25.05 5.47
N LYS A 258 -6.98 26.37 5.61
CA LYS A 258 -6.21 26.98 6.69
C LYS A 258 -6.81 26.55 8.03
N VAL A 259 -5.95 26.25 9.00
CA VAL A 259 -6.41 25.84 10.33
C VAL A 259 -6.68 27.09 11.13
N ASP A 260 -7.93 27.27 11.51
CA ASP A 260 -8.31 28.31 12.45
C ASP A 260 -7.62 28.06 13.78
N THR A 261 -7.04 29.11 14.34
CA THR A 261 -6.57 29.06 15.71
C THR A 261 -7.56 29.83 16.57
N GLY A 262 -7.75 29.44 17.83
CA GLY A 262 -8.58 30.21 18.78
C GLY A 262 -8.13 31.67 18.99
N LEU A 263 -7.05 32.10 18.33
CA LEU A 263 -6.43 33.42 18.35
C LEU A 263 -6.45 34.14 16.99
N VAL A 264 -6.37 33.41 15.87
CA VAL A 264 -6.39 33.94 14.49
C VAL A 264 -7.40 33.14 13.70
N LYS A 265 -8.49 33.80 13.31
CA LYS A 265 -9.46 33.27 12.36
C LYS A 265 -8.99 33.53 10.95
N THR A 266 -9.18 32.55 10.07
CA THR A 266 -8.86 32.68 8.66
C THR A 266 -10.14 32.87 7.87
N ASP A 267 -10.18 33.92 7.03
CA ASP A 267 -11.32 34.17 6.15
C ASP A 267 -11.32 33.12 5.02
N GLY A 268 -12.37 32.30 4.96
CA GLY A 268 -12.47 31.14 4.04
C GLY A 268 -12.49 31.47 2.54
N VAL A 269 -12.60 32.75 2.17
CA VAL A 269 -12.79 33.24 0.79
C VAL A 269 -11.57 32.99 -0.11
N GLU A 270 -10.36 32.95 0.45
CA GLU A 270 -9.12 32.82 -0.34
C GLU A 270 -8.88 31.39 -0.85
N MET A 271 -9.35 30.38 -0.11
CA MET A 271 -9.24 28.97 -0.50
C MET A 271 -10.30 28.58 -1.54
N GLU A 272 -11.53 29.09 -1.40
CA GLU A 272 -12.60 28.90 -2.41
C GLU A 272 -12.15 29.40 -3.78
N ASN A 273 -11.43 30.54 -3.82
CA ASN A 273 -10.85 31.07 -5.06
C ASN A 273 -9.74 30.18 -5.65
N MET A 274 -8.84 29.63 -4.82
CA MET A 274 -7.82 28.68 -5.30
C MET A 274 -8.42 27.38 -5.84
N LEU A 275 -9.45 26.84 -5.17
CA LEU A 275 -10.14 25.63 -5.60
C LEU A 275 -10.95 25.86 -6.88
N ALA A 276 -11.59 27.02 -7.03
CA ALA A 276 -12.25 27.41 -8.28
C ALA A 276 -11.28 27.48 -9.46
N ILE A 277 -10.03 27.93 -9.22
CA ILE A 277 -8.96 27.94 -10.23
C ILE A 277 -8.51 26.52 -10.57
N LEU A 278 -8.30 25.65 -9.58
CA LEU A 278 -7.91 24.25 -9.82
C LEU A 278 -9.01 23.46 -10.55
N ALA A 279 -10.27 23.58 -10.14
CA ALA A 279 -11.41 22.93 -10.78
C ALA A 279 -11.62 23.40 -12.23
N LYS A 280 -11.26 24.65 -12.55
CA LYS A 280 -11.31 25.18 -13.92
C LYS A 280 -10.21 24.60 -14.81
N ASN A 281 -9.08 24.19 -14.25
CA ASN A 281 -7.92 23.65 -14.96
C ASN A 281 -7.89 22.11 -15.06
N LEU A 282 -8.82 21.42 -14.37
CA LEU A 282 -8.99 19.96 -14.44
C LEU A 282 -9.97 19.52 -15.55
N LYS A 283 -10.52 20.46 -16.31
CA LYS A 283 -11.36 20.25 -17.50
C LYS A 283 -10.51 20.21 -18.77
#